data_AF-A0A167SX96-F1
#
_entry.id   AF-A0A167SX96-F1
#
_cell.length_a   1.000
_cell.length_b   1.000
_cell.length_c   1.000
_cell.angle_alpha   90.00
_cell.angle_beta   90.00
_cell.angle_gamma   90.00
#
_symmetry.space_group_name_H-M   'P 1'
#
loop_
_entity.id
_entity.type
_entity.pdbx_description
1 polymer ?
#
loop_
_entity_poly.entity_id
_entity_poly.type
_entity_poly.pdbx_seq_one_letter_code
_entity_poly.pdbx_strand_id
1 'polypeptide(L)'
;AIDFGGTQFWKTPSVFVALNSLDLGCGRNLRLRAFVDNISTSGLTWHIDTWGDSILYIGGISYLAFCDSAMPVGGGGGGGG
;
A
#
# COMPACT_ATOMS: atom_id res chain seq x y z
N ALA A 1 7.89 1.16 -8.09
CA ALA A 1 6.54 1.76 -8.00
C ALA A 1 5.61 0.98 -8.91
N ILE A 2 4.37 0.78 -8.49
CA ILE A 2 3.28 0.18 -9.28
C ILE A 2 2.21 1.25 -9.51
N ASP A 3 1.58 1.23 -10.68
CA ASP A 3 0.39 2.04 -10.95
C ASP A 3 -0.89 1.30 -10.54
N PHE A 4 -1.99 2.04 -10.36
CA PHE A 4 -3.30 1.49 -10.05
C PHE A 4 -4.08 1.01 -11.29
N GLY A 5 -3.38 0.40 -12.25
CA GLY A 5 -3.98 -0.11 -13.50
C GLY A 5 -4.58 1.00 -14.36
N GLY A 6 -3.95 2.18 -14.37
CA GLY A 6 -4.47 3.38 -15.06
C GLY A 6 -5.60 4.12 -14.32
N THR A 7 -5.99 3.67 -13.13
CA THR A 7 -6.95 4.39 -12.28
C THR A 7 -6.27 5.58 -11.60
N GLN A 8 -6.94 6.74 -11.61
CA GLN A 8 -6.52 7.93 -10.87
C GLN A 8 -7.53 8.23 -9.76
N PHE A 9 -7.08 8.20 -8.50
CA PHE A 9 -7.87 8.64 -7.37
C PHE A 9 -7.96 10.17 -7.30
N TRP A 10 -9.05 10.69 -6.74
CA TRP A 10 -9.26 12.14 -6.55
C TRP A 10 -8.53 12.72 -5.34
N LYS A 11 -8.04 11.86 -4.44
CA LYS A 11 -7.15 12.16 -3.31
C LYS A 11 -6.22 10.98 -3.07
N THR A 12 -5.15 11.16 -2.30
CA THR A 12 -4.30 10.04 -1.87
C THR A 12 -5.16 8.97 -1.17
N PRO A 13 -5.21 7.73 -1.68
CA PRO A 13 -6.03 6.68 -1.11
C PRO A 13 -5.40 6.14 0.19
N SER A 14 -6.24 5.54 1.03
CA SER A 14 -5.77 4.61 2.06
C SER A 14 -5.46 3.27 1.39
N VAL A 15 -4.35 2.65 1.79
CA VAL A 15 -3.90 1.37 1.23
C VAL A 15 -3.79 0.35 2.34
N PHE A 16 -4.52 -0.74 2.21
CA PHE A 16 -4.31 -1.95 3.00
C PHE A 16 -3.35 -2.87 2.23
N VAL A 17 -2.39 -3.46 2.93
CA VAL A 17 -1.42 -4.41 2.36
C VAL A 17 -1.36 -5.66 3.23
N ALA A 18 -1.32 -6.83 2.59
CA ALA A 18 -1.20 -8.11 3.25
C ALA A 18 -0.26 -9.03 2.47
N LEU A 19 0.42 -9.92 3.18
CA LEU A 19 1.23 -10.98 2.58
C LEU A 19 0.32 -12.02 1.93
N ASN A 20 0.67 -12.47 0.72
CA ASN A 20 -0.07 -13.52 0.00
C ASN A 20 0.81 -14.74 -0.36
N SER A 21 2.14 -14.60 -0.33
CA SER A 21 3.09 -15.69 -0.54
C SER A 21 4.34 -15.43 0.29
N LEU A 22 4.91 -16.50 0.87
CA LEU A 22 6.07 -16.39 1.72
C LEU A 22 6.89 -17.69 1.70
N ASP A 23 8.17 -17.59 1.33
CA ASP A 23 9.16 -18.67 1.41
C ASP A 23 10.44 -18.14 2.08
N LEU A 24 10.74 -18.65 3.28
CA LEU A 24 11.92 -18.31 4.07
C LEU A 24 12.70 -19.56 4.44
N GLY A 25 14.01 -19.40 4.57
CA GLY A 25 14.88 -20.43 5.12
C GLY A 25 14.46 -20.83 6.54
N CYS A 26 14.24 -22.12 6.75
CA CYS A 26 13.77 -22.70 8.01
C CYS A 26 14.84 -22.77 9.12
N GLY A 27 16.12 -22.54 8.79
CA GLY A 27 17.24 -22.66 9.71
C GLY A 27 17.58 -21.40 10.50
N ARG A 28 16.73 -20.36 10.44
CA ARG A 28 16.94 -19.02 11.03
C ARG A 28 15.62 -18.46 11.56
N ASN A 29 15.69 -17.41 12.37
CA ASN A 29 14.47 -16.74 12.87
C ASN A 29 13.72 -16.06 11.73
N LEU A 30 12.39 -16.11 11.77
CA LEU A 30 11.54 -15.44 10.79
C LEU A 30 11.47 -13.94 11.11
N ARG A 31 12.00 -13.11 10.21
CA ARG A 31 11.93 -11.64 10.29
C ARG A 31 11.58 -11.08 8.92
N LEU A 32 10.50 -10.32 8.87
CA LEU A 32 9.89 -9.85 7.64
C LEU A 32 9.08 -8.58 7.93
N ARG A 33 9.11 -7.62 7.02
CA ARG A 33 8.24 -6.45 7.04
C ARG A 33 7.72 -6.19 5.63
N ALA A 34 6.41 -6.31 5.45
CA ALA A 34 5.72 -5.87 4.25
C ALA A 34 5.03 -4.53 4.51
N PHE A 35 5.28 -3.55 3.66
CA PHE A 35 4.67 -2.23 3.77
C PHE A 35 4.65 -1.53 2.42
N VAL A 36 3.93 -0.41 2.36
CA VAL A 36 3.88 0.48 1.20
C VAL A 36 4.26 1.88 1.61
N ASP A 37 4.87 2.62 0.70
CA ASP A 37 5.15 4.04 0.83
C ASP A 37 4.99 4.77 -0.51
N ASN A 38 5.30 6.08 -0.50
CA ASN A 38 5.24 6.94 -1.68
C ASN A 38 3.90 6.83 -2.43
N ILE A 39 2.80 6.81 -1.66
CA ILE A 39 1.44 6.66 -2.19
C ILE A 39 1.01 7.97 -2.83
N SER A 40 0.65 7.90 -4.11
CA SER A 40 0.07 9.00 -4.88
C SER A 40 -1.37 8.67 -5.26
N THR A 41 -2.00 9.54 -6.03
CA THR A 41 -3.32 9.28 -6.63
C THR A 41 -3.27 8.23 -7.75
N SER A 42 -2.10 7.95 -8.34
CA SER A 42 -1.93 7.05 -9.49
C SER A 42 -1.21 5.75 -9.16
N GLY A 43 -0.58 5.64 -7.99
CA GLY A 43 0.19 4.46 -7.64
C GLY A 43 0.81 4.49 -6.25
N LEU A 44 1.68 3.51 -5.99
CA LEU A 44 2.42 3.36 -4.75
C LEU A 44 3.75 2.64 -4.98
N THR A 45 4.61 2.61 -3.97
CA THR A 45 5.76 1.69 -3.92
C THR A 45 5.52 0.66 -2.81
N TRP A 46 5.80 -0.60 -3.12
CA TRP A 46 5.69 -1.69 -2.16
C TRP A 46 7.06 -2.24 -1.81
N HIS A 47 7.18 -2.73 -0.59
CA HIS A 47 8.41 -3.26 -0.02
C HIS A 47 8.14 -4.57 0.71
N ILE A 48 9.09 -5.49 0.60
CA ILE A 48 9.17 -6.71 1.40
C ILE A 48 10.60 -6.80 1.88
N ASP A 49 10.80 -6.45 3.14
CA ASP A 49 12.12 -6.39 3.74
C ASP A 49 12.32 -7.57 4.70
N THR A 50 13.55 -8.06 4.73
CA THR A 50 14.06 -9.00 5.73
C THR A 50 15.31 -8.43 6.36
N TRP A 51 15.69 -8.89 7.56
CA TRP A 51 16.88 -8.40 8.24
C TRP A 51 17.54 -9.47 9.13
N GLY A 52 18.74 -9.14 9.60
CA GLY A 52 19.58 -10.03 10.38
C GLY A 52 20.13 -11.15 9.50
N ASP A 53 19.97 -12.39 9.96
CA ASP A 53 20.42 -13.61 9.29
C ASP A 53 19.30 -14.37 8.57
N SER A 54 18.10 -13.77 8.48
CA SER A 54 16.93 -14.41 7.85
C SER A 54 17.07 -14.42 6.33
N ILE A 55 16.76 -15.56 5.69
CA ILE A 55 16.89 -15.73 4.23
C ILE A 55 15.48 -15.75 3.63
N LEU A 56 15.15 -14.75 2.80
CA LEU A 56 13.88 -14.65 2.07
C LEU A 56 14.10 -15.12 0.62
N TYR A 57 13.47 -16.23 0.24
CA TYR A 57 13.54 -16.74 -1.13
C TYR A 57 12.43 -16.16 -2.01
N ILE A 58 11.21 -16.10 -1.48
CA ILE A 58 10.03 -15.58 -2.17
C ILE A 58 9.20 -14.76 -1.19
N GLY A 59 8.75 -13.59 -1.63
CA GLY A 59 7.80 -12.76 -0.92
C GLY A 59 6.81 -12.16 -1.89
N GLY A 60 5.53 -12.15 -1.50
CA GLY A 60 4.47 -11.53 -2.28
C GLY A 60 3.46 -10.83 -1.38
N ILE A 61 2.87 -9.77 -1.93
CA ILE A 61 1.83 -9.00 -1.28
C ILE A 61 0.61 -8.83 -2.17
N SER A 62 -0.55 -8.70 -1.53
CA SER A 62 -1.78 -8.16 -2.13
C SER A 62 -2.06 -6.81 -1.50
N TYR A 63 -2.61 -5.88 -2.27
CA TYR A 63 -3.01 -4.56 -1.77
C TYR A 63 -4.45 -4.22 -2.16
N LEU A 64 -5.09 -3.38 -1.34
CA LEU A 64 -6.40 -2.79 -1.59
C LEU A 64 -6.30 -1.28 -1.35
N ALA A 65 -6.46 -0.49 -2.42
CA ALA A 65 -6.46 0.97 -2.37
C ALA A 65 -7.89 1.50 -2.44
N PHE A 66 -8.25 2.39 -1.52
CA PHE A 66 -9.59 2.97 -1.44
C PHE A 66 -9.56 4.40 -0.91
N CYS A 67 -10.45 5.24 -1.43
CA CYS A 67 -10.74 6.53 -0.82
C CYS A 67 -12.00 6.37 0.04
N ASP A 68 -11.91 6.70 1.32
CA ASP A 68 -13.11 6.81 2.14
C ASP A 68 -14.04 7.88 1.56
N SER A 69 -15.33 7.55 1.55
CA SER A 69 -16.45 8.42 1.18
C SER A 69 -16.80 9.45 2.24
N ALA A 70 -16.03 9.59 3.32
CA ALA A 70 -16.07 10.78 4.18
C ALA A 70 -15.68 12.01 3.35
N MET A 71 -16.63 12.47 2.53
CA MET A 71 -16.72 13.81 2.01
C MET A 71 -16.55 14.74 3.21
N PRO A 72 -15.77 15.83 3.10
CA PRO A 72 -15.82 16.88 4.11
C PRO A 72 -17.28 17.33 4.21
N VAL A 73 -17.98 16.90 5.26
CA VAL A 73 -19.32 17.41 5.55
C VAL A 73 -19.11 18.86 5.98
N GLY A 74 -19.38 19.80 5.07
CA GLY A 74 -19.49 21.22 5.37
C GLY A 74 -18.52 22.13 4.64
N GLY A 75 -18.94 22.61 3.47
CA GLY A 75 -18.30 23.72 2.78
C GLY A 75 -19.09 24.25 1.58
N GLY A 76 -20.39 23.95 1.50
CA GLY A 76 -21.27 24.55 0.51
C GLY A 76 -21.80 25.88 1.02
N GLY A 77 -21.16 26.98 0.62
CA GLY A 77 -21.68 28.34 0.75
C GLY A 77 -21.45 29.06 -0.57
N GLY A 78 -22.52 29.27 -1.34
CA GLY A 78 -22.47 29.80 -2.69
C GLY A 78 -22.34 31.33 -2.81
N GLY A 79 -22.22 31.75 -4.07
CA GLY A 79 -22.18 33.12 -4.57
C GLY A 79 -21.11 33.19 -5.67
N GLY A 80 -21.39 33.26 -6.97
CA GLY A 80 -22.58 33.79 -7.64
C GLY A 80 -22.51 35.32 -7.67
N GLY A 81 -21.79 35.87 -8.67
CA GLY A 81 -21.63 37.32 -8.89
C GLY A 81 -20.21 37.70 -9.28
#